data_AF-A0A4Q4NL96-F1
#
_entry.id   AF-A0A4Q4NL96-F1
#
_cell.length_a   1.000
_cell.length_b   1.000
_cell.length_c   1.000
_cell.angle_alpha   90.00
_cell.angle_beta   90.00
_cell.angle_gamma   90.00
#
_symmetry.space_group_name_H-M   'P 1'
#
loop_
_entity.id
_entity.type
_entity.pdbx_description
1 polymer ?
#
loop_
_entity_poly.entity_id
_entity_poly.type
_entity_poly.pdbx_seq_one_letter_code
_entity_poly.pdbx_strand_id
1 'polypeptide(L)'
;MWALTFISFVTVVLRFIFRARKNQIGWDDIFMGTTWMCFVGWSVVLTLYANRGGCQHIWDVEKRGMDNLTRAILLNWTSQIFGIVGVASGKISISALLLNIMRDMGWTWQRIYLWSVTIIFTSLVAISCSLLTFLQCRPPQRLWDPRIDGTCLDPKVMAAYGIFTGCKSVR
;
A
#
# COMPACT_ATOMS: atom_id res chain seq x y z
N MET A 1 -13.46 -3.84 6.34
CA MET A 1 -12.76 -2.65 5.80
C MET A 1 -13.46 -1.35 6.15
N TRP A 2 -14.76 -1.20 5.88
CA TRP A 2 -15.51 0.04 6.15
C TRP A 2 -15.50 0.52 7.62
N ALA A 3 -15.56 -0.40 8.59
CA ALA A 3 -15.42 -0.03 10.01
C ALA A 3 -14.02 0.55 10.32
N LEU A 4 -12.97 -0.08 9.77
CA LEU A 4 -11.58 0.40 9.95
C LEU A 4 -11.35 1.74 9.25
N THR A 5 -11.92 1.96 8.05
CA THR A 5 -11.82 3.26 7.38
C THR A 5 -12.50 4.36 8.19
N PHE A 6 -13.63 4.05 8.83
CA PHE A 6 -14.34 5.00 9.69
C PHE A 6 -13.54 5.33 10.94
N ILE A 7 -13.01 4.31 11.63
CA ILE A 7 -12.15 4.52 12.81
C ILE A 7 -10.90 5.31 12.42
N SER A 8 -10.26 4.98 11.30
CA SER A 8 -9.10 5.72 10.77
C SER A 8 -9.45 7.17 10.41
N PHE A 9 -10.64 7.44 9.86
CA PHE A 9 -11.10 8.79 9.59
C PHE A 9 -11.23 9.60 10.88
N VAL A 10 -11.87 9.03 11.90
CA VAL A 10 -12.06 9.69 13.19
C VAL A 10 -10.70 10.02 13.83
N THR A 11 -9.72 9.10 13.79
CA THR A 11 -8.40 9.36 14.36
C THR A 11 -7.62 10.43 13.58
N VAL A 12 -7.71 10.46 12.25
CA VAL A 12 -7.08 11.49 11.41
C VAL A 12 -7.67 12.87 11.69
N VAL A 13 -9.00 12.97 11.71
CA VAL A 13 -9.72 14.22 12.01
C VAL A 13 -9.38 14.71 13.41
N LEU A 14 -9.41 13.82 14.40
CA LEU A 14 -9.08 14.17 15.78
C LEU A 14 -7.66 14.71 15.89
N ARG A 15 -6.69 14.06 15.24
CA ARG A 15 -5.29 14.52 15.20
C ARG A 15 -5.15 15.89 14.53
N PHE A 16 -5.85 16.10 13.41
CA PHE A 16 -5.86 17.38 12.72
C PHE A 16 -6.41 18.49 13.62
N ILE A 17 -7.52 18.24 14.33
CA ILE A 17 -8.11 19.18 15.30
C ILE A 17 -7.12 19.50 16.43
N PHE A 18 -6.46 18.50 17.02
CA PHE A 18 -5.49 18.72 18.09
C PHE A 18 -4.29 19.55 17.63
N ARG A 19 -3.74 19.29 16.44
CA ARG A 19 -2.60 20.06 15.90
C ARG A 19 -3.00 21.45 15.44
N ALA A 20 -4.19 21.61 14.85
CA ALA A 20 -4.74 22.92 14.52
C ALA A 20 -4.93 23.76 15.78
N ARG A 21 -5.46 23.16 16.87
CA ARG A 21 -5.62 23.84 18.17
C ARG A 21 -4.28 24.22 18.80
N LYS A 22 -3.23 23.41 18.61
CA LYS A 22 -1.86 23.75 19.05
C LYS A 22 -1.08 24.63 18.06
N ASN A 23 -1.72 25.07 16.97
CA ASN A 23 -1.12 25.85 15.89
C ASN A 23 0.17 25.24 15.31
N GLN A 24 0.27 23.91 15.34
CA GLN A 24 1.44 23.13 14.88
C GLN A 24 1.12 22.34 13.61
N ILE A 25 0.42 22.99 12.66
CA ILE A 25 0.15 22.42 11.35
C ILE A 25 1.48 22.34 10.61
N GLY A 26 1.88 21.11 10.26
CA GLY A 26 3.12 20.87 9.53
C GLY A 26 2.85 20.06 8.27
N TRP A 27 3.85 20.00 7.38
CA TRP A 27 3.79 19.20 6.16
C TRP A 27 3.46 17.72 6.40
N ASP A 28 3.76 17.19 7.60
CA ASP A 28 3.36 15.85 8.05
C ASP A 28 1.84 15.60 7.95
N ASP A 29 1.00 16.59 8.25
CA ASP A 29 -0.47 16.43 8.22
C ASP A 29 -0.99 16.20 6.79
N ILE A 30 -0.31 16.77 5.79
CA ILE A 30 -0.65 16.59 4.37
C ILE A 30 -0.33 15.16 3.92
N PHE A 31 0.82 14.62 4.34
CA PHE A 31 1.17 13.22 4.07
C PHE A 31 0.20 12.25 4.74
N MET A 32 -0.25 12.56 5.96
CA MET A 32 -1.23 11.76 6.66
C MET A 32 -2.61 11.79 5.98
N GLY A 33 -3.07 12.97 5.55
CA GLY A 33 -4.30 13.09 4.75
C GLY A 33 -4.21 12.32 3.44
N THR A 34 -3.08 12.42 2.74
CA THR A 34 -2.82 11.66 1.50
C THR A 34 -2.87 10.15 1.75
N THR A 35 -2.26 9.69 2.84
CA THR A 35 -2.30 8.27 3.26
C THR A 35 -3.74 7.80 3.45
N TRP A 36 -4.57 8.60 4.12
CA TRP A 36 -5.98 8.26 4.36
C TRP A 36 -6.77 8.19 3.06
N MET A 37 -6.56 9.14 2.13
CA MET A 37 -7.21 9.11 0.81
C MET A 37 -6.83 7.85 0.01
N CYS A 38 -5.56 7.45 0.03
CA CYS A 38 -5.11 6.20 -0.58
C CYS A 38 -5.76 4.96 0.08
N PHE A 39 -5.93 4.98 1.40
CA PHE A 39 -6.57 3.89 2.15
C PHE A 39 -8.07 3.75 1.82
N VAL A 40 -8.77 4.87 1.64
CA VAL A 40 -10.16 4.88 1.17
C VAL A 40 -10.24 4.33 -0.25
N GLY A 41 -9.38 4.80 -1.16
CA GLY A 41 -9.30 4.29 -2.53
C GLY A 41 -9.07 2.78 -2.57
N TRP A 42 -8.12 2.28 -1.77
CA TRP A 42 -7.88 0.84 -1.63
C TRP A 42 -9.12 0.08 -1.14
N SER A 43 -9.81 0.61 -0.12
CA SER A 43 -11.02 -0.02 0.44
C SER A 43 -12.16 -0.08 -0.59
N VAL A 44 -12.33 0.95 -1.42
CA VAL A 44 -13.30 0.96 -2.52
C VAL A 44 -12.96 -0.09 -3.57
N VAL A 45 -11.70 -0.11 -4.05
CA VAL A 45 -11.24 -1.08 -5.06
C VAL A 45 -11.40 -2.51 -4.54
N LEU A 46 -11.06 -2.77 -3.28
CA LEU A 46 -11.21 -4.08 -2.66
C LEU A 46 -12.67 -4.49 -2.48
N THR A 47 -13.55 -3.54 -2.18
CA THR A 47 -15.00 -3.81 -2.10
C THR A 47 -15.57 -4.15 -3.47
N LEU A 48 -15.16 -3.43 -4.53
CA LEU A 48 -15.54 -3.77 -5.90
C LEU A 48 -15.01 -5.15 -6.32
N TYR A 49 -13.77 -5.47 -5.95
CA TYR A 49 -13.18 -6.78 -6.17
C TYR A 49 -13.97 -7.91 -5.47
N ALA A 50 -14.32 -7.71 -4.20
CA ALA A 50 -15.12 -8.67 -3.42
C ALA A 50 -16.53 -8.87 -4.02
N ASN A 51 -17.20 -7.77 -4.40
CA ASN A 51 -18.54 -7.81 -5.00
C ASN A 51 -18.56 -8.52 -6.36
N ARG A 52 -17.45 -8.48 -7.10
CA ARG A 52 -17.28 -9.20 -8.38
C ARG A 52 -16.98 -10.69 -8.19
N GLY A 53 -16.91 -11.18 -6.95
CA GLY A 53 -16.61 -12.57 -6.65
C GLY A 53 -15.11 -12.89 -6.61
N GLY A 54 -14.22 -11.89 -6.58
CA GLY A 54 -12.77 -12.10 -6.54
C GLY A 54 -12.25 -12.84 -5.30
N CYS A 55 -13.08 -13.02 -4.28
CA CYS A 55 -12.76 -13.84 -3.11
C CYS A 55 -13.10 -15.34 -3.28
N GLN A 56 -13.72 -15.72 -4.41
CA GLN A 56 -14.00 -17.12 -4.75
C GLN A 56 -12.85 -17.72 -5.58
N HIS A 57 -12.80 -19.06 -5.67
CA HIS A 57 -11.80 -19.72 -6.50
C HIS A 57 -11.86 -19.18 -7.94
N ILE A 58 -10.70 -18.99 -8.55
CA ILE A 58 -10.55 -18.46 -9.93
C ILE A 58 -11.46 -19.20 -10.91
N TRP A 59 -11.63 -20.52 -10.72
CA TRP A 59 -12.51 -21.39 -11.51
C TRP A 59 -14.01 -21.04 -11.43
N ASP A 60 -14.48 -20.54 -10.29
CA ASP A 60 -15.90 -20.17 -10.11
C ASP A 60 -16.19 -18.76 -10.64
N VAL A 61 -15.17 -17.90 -10.70
CA VAL A 61 -15.24 -16.57 -11.32
C VAL A 61 -15.19 -16.71 -12.85
N GLU A 62 -14.39 -17.63 -13.37
CA GLU A 62 -14.31 -17.96 -14.80
C GLU A 62 -15.66 -18.41 -15.37
N LYS A 63 -16.41 -19.24 -14.62
CA LYS A 63 -17.78 -19.67 -15.00
C LYS A 63 -18.75 -18.51 -15.18
N ARG A 64 -18.50 -17.35 -14.56
CA ARG A 64 -19.32 -16.13 -14.70
C ARG A 64 -18.87 -15.22 -15.86
N GLY A 65 -17.91 -15.67 -16.66
CA GLY A 65 -17.42 -14.99 -17.86
C GLY A 65 -15.98 -14.51 -17.72
N MET A 66 -15.17 -14.83 -18.73
CA MET A 66 -13.75 -14.47 -18.82
C MET A 66 -13.48 -12.96 -18.66
N ASP A 67 -14.39 -12.10 -19.11
CA ASP A 67 -14.22 -10.64 -19.02
C ASP A 67 -14.36 -10.13 -17.57
N ASN A 68 -15.15 -10.83 -16.75
CA ASN A 68 -15.27 -10.53 -15.32
C ASN A 68 -14.01 -10.95 -14.57
N LEU A 69 -13.40 -12.07 -14.97
CA LEU A 69 -12.13 -12.54 -14.42
C LEU A 69 -10.99 -11.56 -14.71
N THR A 70 -10.81 -11.14 -15.97
CA THR A 70 -9.80 -10.14 -16.37
C THR A 70 -9.93 -8.85 -15.57
N ARG A 71 -11.16 -8.34 -15.40
CA ARG A 71 -11.43 -7.13 -14.60
C ARG A 71 -11.16 -7.33 -13.11
N ALA A 72 -11.48 -8.51 -12.56
CA ALA A 72 -11.22 -8.81 -11.15
C ALA A 72 -9.71 -8.86 -10.88
N ILE A 73 -8.92 -9.51 -11.75
CA ILE A 73 -7.46 -9.57 -11.63
C ILE A 73 -6.86 -8.17 -11.73
N LEU A 74 -7.33 -7.34 -12.67
CA LEU A 74 -6.89 -5.95 -12.80
C LEU A 74 -7.20 -5.12 -11.54
N LEU A 75 -8.40 -5.27 -10.95
CA LEU A 75 -8.76 -4.64 -9.69
C LEU A 75 -7.85 -5.12 -8.54
N ASN A 76 -7.47 -6.40 -8.51
CA ASN A 76 -6.55 -6.92 -7.50
C ASN A 76 -5.17 -6.27 -7.59
N TRP A 77 -4.58 -6.21 -8.79
CA TRP A 77 -3.29 -5.56 -9.01
C TRP A 77 -3.33 -4.06 -8.69
N THR A 78 -4.41 -3.39 -9.09
CA THR A 78 -4.60 -1.97 -8.77
C THR A 78 -4.68 -1.76 -7.25
N SER A 79 -5.35 -2.68 -6.52
CA SER A 79 -5.45 -2.61 -5.06
C SER A 79 -4.08 -2.71 -4.37
N GLN A 80 -3.17 -3.52 -4.90
CA GLN A 80 -1.82 -3.65 -4.36
C GLN A 80 -1.02 -2.35 -4.50
N ILE A 81 -1.14 -1.65 -5.64
CA ILE A 81 -0.47 -0.36 -5.86
C ILE A 81 -0.95 0.67 -4.84
N PHE A 82 -2.26 0.78 -4.63
CA PHE A 82 -2.82 1.67 -3.61
C PHE A 82 -2.35 1.30 -2.20
N GLY A 83 -2.24 0.00 -1.90
CA GLY A 83 -1.68 -0.50 -0.64
C GLY A 83 -0.22 -0.09 -0.43
N ILE A 84 0.64 -0.25 -1.45
CA ILE A 84 2.06 0.11 -1.39
C ILE A 84 2.23 1.62 -1.16
N VAL A 85 1.50 2.45 -1.91
CA VAL A 85 1.54 3.91 -1.76
C VAL A 85 1.01 4.34 -0.38
N GLY A 86 -0.07 3.71 0.10
CA GLY A 86 -0.62 3.95 1.43
C GLY A 86 0.35 3.59 2.56
N VAL A 87 0.98 2.41 2.49
CA VAL A 87 2.00 2.01 3.48
C VAL A 87 3.21 2.94 3.42
N ALA A 88 3.63 3.34 2.22
CA ALA A 88 4.79 4.20 2.05
C ALA A 88 4.57 5.59 2.65
N SER A 89 3.46 6.24 2.29
CA SER A 89 3.06 7.54 2.82
C SER A 89 2.80 7.49 4.34
N GLY A 90 2.21 6.39 4.83
CA GLY A 90 1.98 6.17 6.26
C GLY A 90 3.28 6.07 7.06
N LYS A 91 4.27 5.31 6.56
CA LYS A 91 5.60 5.22 7.22
C LYS A 91 6.30 6.57 7.26
N ILE A 92 6.22 7.35 6.18
CA ILE A 92 6.80 8.69 6.12
C ILE A 92 6.15 9.62 7.16
N SER A 93 4.82 9.58 7.30
CA SER A 93 4.12 10.41 8.30
C SER A 93 4.46 10.00 9.74
N ILE A 94 4.48 8.71 10.05
CA ILE A 94 4.85 8.25 11.41
C ILE A 94 6.29 8.64 11.73
N SER A 95 7.22 8.46 10.79
CA SER A 95 8.60 8.88 10.98
C SER A 95 8.70 10.40 11.16
N ALA A 96 7.96 11.21 10.40
CA ALA A 96 7.94 12.67 10.58
C ALA A 96 7.39 13.09 11.95
N LEU A 97 6.35 12.42 12.45
CA LEU A 97 5.85 12.62 13.82
C LEU A 97 6.93 12.30 14.86
N LEU A 98 7.57 11.14 14.74
CA LEU A 98 8.61 10.70 15.68
C LEU A 98 9.79 11.69 15.70
N LEU A 99 10.16 12.22 14.52
CA LEU A 99 11.21 13.22 14.40
C LEU A 99 10.85 14.54 15.08
N ASN A 100 9.58 14.96 15.03
CA ASN A 100 9.13 16.16 15.73
C ASN A 100 9.22 16.00 17.25
N ILE A 101 8.87 14.83 17.78
CA ILE A 101 9.01 14.51 19.21
C ILE A 101 10.48 14.44 19.64
N MET A 102 11.34 13.82 18.83
CA MET A 102 12.78 13.68 19.14
C MET A 102 13.52 15.03 19.05
N ARG A 103 13.00 15.99 18.28
CA ARG A 103 13.59 17.34 18.18
C ARG A 103 13.66 18.03 19.53
N ASP A 104 12.68 17.81 20.40
CA ASP A 104 12.65 18.42 21.73
C ASP A 104 13.71 17.81 22.69
N MET A 105 14.31 16.67 22.34
CA MET A 105 15.33 15.98 23.15
C MET A 105 16.78 16.25 22.72
N GLY A 106 17.02 16.93 21.58
CA GLY A 106 18.36 17.36 21.15
C GLY A 106 19.21 16.33 20.37
N TRP A 107 18.65 15.21 19.92
CA TRP A 107 19.41 14.14 19.23
C TRP A 107 19.37 14.27 17.70
N THR A 108 20.25 15.12 17.14
CA THR A 108 20.29 15.44 15.69
C THR A 108 20.75 14.30 14.78
N TRP A 109 21.66 13.43 15.23
CA TRP A 109 22.17 12.32 14.42
C TRP A 109 21.13 11.23 14.16
N GLN A 110 20.35 10.87 15.18
CA GLN A 110 19.26 9.90 15.04
C GLN A 110 18.16 10.41 14.11
N ARG A 111 17.95 11.72 14.04
CA ARG A 111 16.98 12.33 13.14
C ARG A 111 17.32 12.10 11.68
N ILE A 112 18.57 12.35 11.28
CA ILE A 112 19.01 12.13 9.90
C ILE A 112 18.95 10.64 9.57
N TYR A 113 19.37 9.78 10.51
CA TYR A 113 19.30 8.34 10.33
C TYR A 113 17.87 7.84 10.14
N LEU A 114 16.93 8.20 11.03
CA LEU A 114 15.53 7.75 10.92
C LEU A 114 14.85 8.25 9.66
N TRP A 115 15.08 9.50 9.28
CA TRP A 115 14.48 10.07 8.06
C TRP A 115 15.03 9.42 6.79
N SER A 116 16.36 9.33 6.67
CA SER A 116 17.02 8.71 5.52
C SER A 116 16.68 7.23 5.40
N VAL A 117 16.77 6.46 6.49
CA VAL A 117 16.44 5.04 6.49
C VAL A 117 14.98 4.82 6.14
N THR A 118 14.05 5.62 6.67
CA THR A 118 12.63 5.50 6.30
C THR A 118 12.44 5.74 4.81
N ILE A 119 12.93 6.87 4.27
CA ILE A 119 12.70 7.20 2.85
C ILE A 119 13.37 6.18 1.94
N ILE A 120 14.64 5.84 2.20
CA ILE A 120 15.41 4.91 1.37
C ILE A 120 14.78 3.52 1.41
N PHE A 121 14.49 2.99 2.60
CA PHE A 121 13.94 1.65 2.72
C PHE A 121 12.53 1.55 2.11
N THR A 122 11.70 2.57 2.35
CA THR A 122 10.32 2.58 1.84
C THR A 122 10.29 2.74 0.32
N SER A 123 11.15 3.62 -0.23
CA SER A 123 11.30 3.79 -1.68
C SER A 123 11.85 2.53 -2.34
N LEU A 124 12.88 1.91 -1.75
CA LEU A 124 13.45 0.66 -2.27
C LEU A 124 12.40 -0.45 -2.34
N VAL A 125 11.63 -0.64 -1.26
CA VAL A 125 10.56 -1.65 -1.23
C VAL A 125 9.47 -1.32 -2.25
N ALA A 126 9.02 -0.07 -2.35
CA ALA A 126 8.00 0.33 -3.32
C ALA A 126 8.45 0.12 -4.78
N ILE A 127 9.70 0.49 -5.09
CA ILE A 127 10.29 0.31 -6.42
C ILE A 127 10.44 -1.18 -6.73
N SER A 128 11.01 -1.97 -5.83
CA SER A 128 11.21 -3.40 -6.09
C SER A 128 9.90 -4.17 -6.17
N CYS A 129 8.89 -3.81 -5.38
CA CYS A 129 7.55 -4.40 -5.49
C CYS A 129 6.88 -4.03 -6.82
N SER A 130 6.96 -2.76 -7.25
CA SER A 130 6.44 -2.32 -8.55
C SER A 130 7.13 -3.04 -9.71
N LEU A 131 8.47 -3.16 -9.68
CA LEU A 131 9.23 -3.88 -10.70
C LEU A 131 8.83 -5.35 -10.76
N LEU A 132 8.66 -6.02 -9.62
CA LEU A 132 8.22 -7.41 -9.58
C LEU A 132 6.79 -7.59 -10.10
N THR A 133 5.89 -6.63 -9.86
CA THR A 133 4.55 -6.63 -10.44
C THR A 133 4.57 -6.46 -11.96
N PHE A 134 5.38 -5.54 -12.49
CA PHE A 134 5.44 -5.30 -13.94
C PHE A 134 6.23 -6.36 -14.72
N LEU A 135 7.30 -6.91 -14.13
CA LEU A 135 8.14 -7.94 -14.75
C LEU A 135 7.65 -9.36 -14.47
N GLN A 136 6.52 -9.53 -13.78
CA GLN A 136 5.99 -10.84 -13.46
C GLN A 136 5.58 -11.63 -14.70
N CYS A 137 5.19 -10.97 -15.80
CA CYS A 137 4.84 -11.64 -17.06
C CYS A 137 5.45 -10.92 -18.27
N ARG A 138 5.85 -11.71 -19.27
CA ARG A 138 6.27 -11.25 -20.60
C ARG A 138 5.31 -11.86 -21.64
N PRO A 139 4.44 -11.07 -22.28
CA PRO A 139 4.23 -9.62 -22.14
C PRO A 139 3.40 -9.24 -20.89
N PRO A 140 3.50 -8.00 -20.37
CA PRO A 140 2.83 -7.58 -19.13
C PRO A 140 1.30 -7.64 -19.22
N GLN A 141 0.73 -7.57 -20.43
CA GLN A 141 -0.72 -7.71 -20.62
C GLN A 141 -1.27 -9.08 -20.19
N ARG A 142 -0.44 -10.13 -20.21
CA ARG A 142 -0.82 -11.46 -19.72
C ARG A 142 -1.13 -11.48 -18.22
N LEU A 143 -0.65 -10.48 -17.48
CA LEU A 143 -0.88 -10.38 -16.04
C LEU A 143 -2.36 -10.20 -15.69
N TRP A 144 -3.11 -9.48 -16.54
CA TRP A 144 -4.55 -9.25 -16.34
C TRP A 144 -5.41 -9.97 -17.37
N ASP A 145 -4.92 -10.23 -18.59
CA ASP A 145 -5.63 -10.96 -19.62
C ASP A 145 -5.03 -12.35 -19.85
N PRO A 146 -5.63 -13.42 -19.28
CA PRO A 146 -5.13 -14.78 -19.43
C PRO A 146 -5.24 -15.31 -20.86
N ARG A 147 -5.93 -14.60 -21.78
CA ARG A 147 -6.09 -15.01 -23.19
C ARG A 147 -4.83 -14.76 -24.03
N ILE A 148 -3.90 -13.94 -23.55
CA ILE A 148 -2.69 -13.56 -24.29
C ILE A 148 -1.57 -14.55 -23.99
N ASP A 149 -0.97 -15.17 -25.02
CA ASP A 149 0.17 -16.08 -24.87
C ASP A 149 1.44 -15.38 -24.35
N GLY A 150 2.11 -16.02 -23.39
CA GLY A 150 3.30 -15.47 -22.74
C GLY A 150 3.81 -16.32 -21.57
N THR A 151 4.98 -15.97 -21.06
CA THR A 151 5.60 -16.63 -19.91
C THR A 151 5.53 -15.73 -18.69
N CYS A 152 5.14 -16.30 -17.55
CA CYS A 152 5.12 -15.61 -16.26
C CYS A 152 6.17 -16.22 -15.33
N LEU A 153 6.73 -15.39 -14.45
CA LEU A 153 7.68 -15.78 -13.42
C LEU A 153 7.02 -16.72 -12.41
N ASP A 154 7.82 -17.63 -11.87
CA ASP A 154 7.38 -18.61 -10.89
C ASP A 154 6.78 -17.93 -9.64
N PRO A 155 5.58 -18.35 -9.17
CA PRO A 155 4.93 -17.74 -8.01
C PRO A 155 5.75 -17.88 -6.71
N LYS A 156 6.71 -18.80 -6.67
CA LYS A 156 7.67 -18.96 -5.56
C LYS A 156 8.55 -17.72 -5.36
N VAL A 157 8.93 -17.02 -6.44
CA VAL A 157 9.76 -15.81 -6.35
C VAL A 157 8.97 -14.68 -5.71
N MET A 158 7.69 -14.56 -6.07
CA MET A 158 6.79 -13.55 -5.48
C MET A 158 6.47 -13.85 -4.02
N ALA A 159 6.25 -15.12 -3.68
CA ALA A 159 6.07 -15.54 -2.30
C ALA A 159 7.32 -15.28 -1.45
N ALA A 160 8.51 -15.61 -1.95
CA ALA A 160 9.78 -15.37 -1.26
C ALA A 160 10.02 -13.87 -1.03
N TYR A 161 9.69 -13.01 -2.00
CA TYR A 161 9.77 -11.56 -1.83
C TYR A 161 8.75 -11.03 -0.82
N GLY A 162 7.51 -11.55 -0.84
CA GLY A 162 6.50 -11.26 0.18
C GLY A 162 6.95 -11.65 1.58
N ILE A 163 7.59 -12.81 1.73
CA ILE A 163 8.18 -13.25 3.00
C ILE A 163 9.36 -12.35 3.37
N PHE A 164 10.25 -11.97 2.45
CA PHE A 164 11.37 -11.07 2.75
C PHE A 164 10.89 -9.69 3.24
N THR A 165 9.85 -9.16 2.62
CA THR A 165 9.26 -7.87 3.02
C THR A 165 8.46 -7.98 4.33
N GLY A 166 7.78 -9.11 4.59
CA GLY A 166 6.99 -9.36 5.79
C GLY A 166 7.78 -9.83 7.03
N CYS A 167 8.84 -10.63 6.85
CA CYS A 167 9.67 -11.18 7.93
C CYS A 167 10.55 -10.15 8.63
N LYS A 168 10.51 -8.87 8.24
CA LYS A 168 11.06 -7.80 9.11
C LYS A 168 10.21 -7.52 10.36
N SER A 169 9.09 -8.21 10.58
CA SER A 169 8.19 -7.98 11.74
C SER A 169 8.02 -9.18 12.70
N VAL A 170 8.86 -10.22 12.62
CA VAL A 170 8.88 -11.28 13.63
C VAL A 170 10.30 -11.49 14.11
N ARG A 171 10.65 -10.74 15.16
CA ARG A 171 11.49 -11.27 16.23
C ARG A 171 10.73 -11.06 17.52
#